data_AF-A0A258CAF1-F1
#
_entry.id   AF-A0A258CAF1-F1
#
_cell.length_a   1.000
_cell.length_b   1.000
_cell.length_c   1.000
_cell.angle_alpha   90.00
_cell.angle_beta   90.00
_cell.angle_gamma   90.00
#
_symmetry.space_group_name_H-M   'P 1'
#
loop_
_entity.id
_entity.type
_entity.pdbx_description
1 polymer ?
#
loop_
_entity_poly.entity_id
_entity_poly.type
_entity_poly.pdbx_seq_one_letter_code
_entity_poly.pdbx_strand_id
1 'polypeptide(L)'
;VPLVAGSMKMYPLVSPATLAGAAPAEAGWMSQFVVDGNFWEMLAYCAGTGGSTLIIGSAAGVAAMGMEKISFTWYIKRVSLLAFLGYTAGAATYIGMLALR
;
A
#
# COMPACT_ATOMS: atom_id res chain seq x y z
N VAL A 1 -8.66 2.98 -5.63
CA VAL A 1 -7.21 3.19 -5.36
C VAL A 1 -6.72 4.45 -6.09
N PRO A 2 -7.18 5.66 -5.71
CA PRO A 2 -6.81 6.89 -6.40
C PRO A 2 -5.31 7.22 -6.27
N LEU A 3 -4.68 6.77 -5.18
CA LEU A 3 -3.27 7.05 -4.91
C LEU A 3 -2.34 6.36 -5.91
N VAL A 4 -2.62 5.09 -6.29
CA VAL A 4 -1.84 4.38 -7.31
C VAL A 4 -1.94 5.11 -8.65
N ALA A 5 -3.16 5.44 -9.09
CA ALA A 5 -3.37 6.20 -10.31
C ALA A 5 -2.68 7.59 -10.28
N GLY A 6 -2.70 8.28 -9.13
CA GLY A 6 -1.99 9.55 -8.95
C GLY A 6 -0.46 9.41 -9.01
N SER A 7 0.08 8.33 -8.46
CA SER A 7 1.52 8.05 -8.43
C SER A 7 2.10 7.52 -9.74
N MET A 8 1.27 7.05 -10.67
CA MET A 8 1.69 6.54 -11.99
C MET A 8 2.42 7.59 -12.85
N LYS A 9 2.29 8.89 -12.55
CA LYS A 9 3.07 9.96 -13.20
C LYS A 9 4.33 10.40 -12.43
N MET A 10 4.56 9.84 -11.24
CA MET A 10 5.71 10.18 -10.39
C MET A 10 6.88 9.21 -10.54
N TYR A 11 6.60 7.99 -11.02
CA TYR A 11 7.61 6.95 -11.25
C TYR A 11 7.56 6.47 -12.70
N PRO A 12 8.69 5.99 -13.25
CA PRO A 12 8.74 5.52 -14.63
C PRO A 12 7.84 4.28 -14.79
N LEU A 13 6.84 4.35 -15.67
CA LEU A 13 6.07 3.19 -16.08
C LEU A 13 6.91 2.38 -17.06
N VAL A 14 7.53 1.31 -16.58
CA VAL A 14 8.48 0.53 -17.37
C VAL A 14 7.71 -0.47 -18.22
N SER A 15 7.81 -0.34 -19.54
CA SER A 15 7.35 -1.37 -20.48
C SER A 15 8.36 -2.53 -20.55
N PRO A 16 7.93 -3.75 -20.94
CA PRO A 16 8.84 -4.86 -21.18
C PRO A 16 9.97 -4.52 -22.18
N ALA A 17 9.67 -3.68 -23.17
CA ALA A 17 10.64 -3.21 -24.16
C ALA A 17 11.71 -2.27 -23.57
N THR A 18 11.31 -1.38 -22.65
CA THR A 18 12.25 -0.46 -21.97
C THR A 18 13.08 -1.17 -20.90
N LEU A 19 12.57 -2.26 -20.32
CA LEU A 19 13.35 -3.09 -19.39
C LEU A 19 14.44 -3.89 -20.12
N ALA A 20 14.14 -4.39 -21.33
CA ALA A 20 15.09 -5.16 -22.14
C ALA A 20 16.28 -4.34 -22.66
N GLY A 21 16.14 -3.01 -22.76
CA GLY A 21 17.20 -2.09 -23.15
C GLY A 21 17.95 -1.43 -21.98
N ALA A 22 17.58 -1.73 -20.74
CA ALA A 22 18.17 -1.12 -19.55
C ALA A 22 19.59 -1.63 -19.28
N ALA A 23 20.46 -0.77 -18.74
CA ALA A 23 21.78 -1.19 -18.30
C ALA A 23 21.65 -2.27 -17.20
N PRO A 24 22.55 -3.28 -17.14
CA PRO A 24 22.47 -4.36 -16.15
C PRO A 24 22.41 -3.89 -14.70
N ALA A 25 23.03 -2.74 -14.41
CA ALA A 25 23.03 -2.11 -13.08
C ALA A 25 21.66 -1.51 -12.68
N GLU A 26 20.81 -1.16 -13.65
CA GLU A 26 19.53 -0.47 -13.44
C GLU A 26 18.32 -1.40 -13.62
N ALA A 27 18.51 -2.53 -14.32
CA ALA A 27 17.48 -3.52 -14.60
C ALA A 27 16.76 -4.02 -13.33
N GLY A 28 17.49 -4.21 -12.23
CA GLY A 28 16.93 -4.63 -10.95
C GLY A 28 15.92 -3.62 -10.37
N TRP A 29 16.27 -2.34 -10.36
CA TRP A 29 15.39 -1.26 -9.88
C TRP A 29 14.20 -1.04 -10.84
N MET A 30 14.46 -0.98 -12.14
CA MET A 30 13.43 -0.74 -13.15
C MET A 30 12.39 -1.87 -13.23
N SER A 31 12.78 -3.11 -12.91
CA SER A 31 11.86 -4.25 -12.89
C SER A 31 10.70 -4.08 -11.90
N GLN A 32 10.88 -3.28 -10.85
CA GLN A 32 9.86 -3.05 -9.84
C GLN A 32 8.70 -2.19 -10.34
N PHE A 33 8.91 -1.38 -11.39
CA PHE A 33 7.94 -0.42 -11.92
C PHE A 33 7.25 -0.88 -13.21
N VAL A 34 7.41 -2.15 -13.58
CA VAL A 34 6.64 -2.76 -14.68
C VAL A 34 5.15 -2.76 -14.32
N VAL A 35 4.26 -2.77 -15.31
CA VAL A 35 2.81 -2.96 -15.08
C VAL A 35 2.62 -4.23 -14.24
N ASP A 36 1.79 -4.13 -13.19
CA ASP A 36 1.61 -5.18 -12.17
C ASP A 36 2.90 -5.62 -11.44
N GLY A 37 3.90 -4.73 -11.41
CA GLY A 37 5.15 -4.93 -10.67
C GLY A 37 4.98 -4.75 -9.16
N ASN A 38 5.94 -5.29 -8.42
CA ASN A 38 5.89 -5.38 -6.95
C ASN A 38 5.69 -4.02 -6.26
N PHE A 39 6.21 -2.93 -6.85
CA PHE A 39 6.05 -1.58 -6.31
C PHE A 39 4.58 -1.15 -6.34
N TRP A 40 3.90 -1.35 -7.46
CA TRP A 40 2.51 -0.93 -7.65
C TRP A 40 1.55 -1.76 -6.79
N GLU A 41 1.79 -3.06 -6.69
CA GLU A 41 1.05 -3.96 -5.82
C GLU A 41 1.21 -3.57 -4.34
N MET A 42 2.44 -3.35 -3.87
CA MET A 42 2.70 -2.91 -2.50
C MET A 42 2.11 -1.52 -2.22
N LEU A 43 2.21 -0.60 -3.18
CA LEU A 43 1.61 0.73 -3.05
C LEU A 43 0.08 0.64 -2.97
N ALA A 44 -0.55 -0.25 -3.74
CA ALA A 44 -1.98 -0.50 -3.68
C ALA A 44 -2.39 -1.05 -2.30
N TYR A 45 -1.61 -1.98 -1.74
CA TYR A 45 -1.81 -2.50 -0.39
C TYR A 45 -1.73 -1.38 0.66
N CYS A 46 -0.66 -0.58 0.64
CA CYS A 46 -0.45 0.55 1.54
C CYS A 46 -1.59 1.57 1.44
N ALA A 47 -1.98 1.94 0.21
CA ALA A 47 -3.04 2.91 -0.04
C ALA A 47 -4.43 2.39 0.38
N GLY A 48 -4.69 1.10 0.18
CA GLY A 48 -5.99 0.48 0.47
C GLY A 48 -6.21 0.22 1.96
N THR A 49 -5.17 -0.23 2.68
CA THR A 49 -5.30 -0.72 4.06
C THR A 49 -4.72 0.25 5.11
N GLY A 50 -3.70 1.03 4.76
CA GLY A 50 -2.96 1.86 5.71
C GLY A 50 -3.83 2.95 6.36
N GLY A 51 -4.79 3.50 5.62
CA GLY A 51 -5.74 4.50 6.13
C GLY A 51 -6.59 4.03 7.31
N SER A 52 -6.82 2.72 7.45
CA SER A 52 -7.65 2.17 8.54
C SER A 52 -6.91 2.06 9.88
N THR A 53 -5.60 2.35 9.92
CA THR A 53 -4.83 2.38 11.18
C THR A 53 -5.37 3.45 12.14
N LEU A 54 -5.94 4.52 11.59
CA LEU A 54 -6.68 5.54 12.31
C LEU A 54 -8.11 5.58 11.79
N ILE A 55 -9.07 5.75 12.69
CA ILE A 55 -10.49 5.79 12.32
C ILE A 55 -10.85 6.93 11.35
N ILE A 56 -10.02 7.99 11.27
CA ILE A 56 -10.20 9.10 10.33
C ILE A 56 -9.47 8.93 8.99
N GLY A 57 -8.65 7.90 8.85
CA GLY A 57 -7.84 7.72 7.64
C GLY A 57 -8.58 7.04 6.49
N SER A 58 -9.86 6.71 6.66
CA SER A 58 -10.72 6.17 5.60
C SER A 58 -12.15 6.69 5.70
N ALA A 59 -12.85 6.76 4.55
CA ALA A 59 -14.26 7.16 4.50
C ALA A 59 -15.17 6.22 5.32
N ALA A 60 -14.87 4.92 5.31
CA ALA A 60 -15.57 3.93 6.11
C ALA A 60 -15.39 4.17 7.62
N GLY A 61 -14.18 4.53 8.06
CA GLY A 61 -13.91 4.85 9.46
C GLY A 61 -14.68 6.08 9.95
N VAL A 62 -14.72 7.16 9.15
CA VAL A 62 -15.50 8.36 9.47
C VAL A 62 -17.01 8.05 9.52
N ALA A 63 -17.52 7.22 8.61
CA ALA A 63 -18.91 6.78 8.65
C ALA A 63 -19.21 5.97 9.92
N ALA A 64 -18.31 5.06 10.30
CA ALA A 64 -18.45 4.26 11.53
C ALA A 64 -18.43 5.14 12.79
N MET A 65 -17.65 6.21 12.84
CA MET A 65 -17.69 7.17 13.96
C MET A 65 -19.08 7.77 14.14
N GLY A 66 -19.77 8.10 13.05
CA GLY A 66 -21.11 8.68 13.08
C GLY A 66 -22.18 7.68 13.51
N MET A 67 -22.14 6.45 12.98
CA MET A 67 -23.14 5.42 13.26
C MET A 67 -23.00 4.82 14.66
N GLU A 68 -21.78 4.46 15.05
CA GLU A 68 -21.49 3.77 16.32
C GLU A 68 -21.12 4.73 17.46
N LYS A 69 -21.11 6.05 17.20
CA LYS A 69 -20.69 7.11 18.14
C LYS A 69 -19.31 6.85 18.75
N ILE A 70 -18.41 6.25 17.98
CA ILE A 70 -17.03 5.97 18.40
C ILE A 70 -16.22 7.26 18.32
N SER A 71 -15.53 7.62 19.42
CA SER A 71 -14.60 8.74 19.43
C SER A 71 -13.22 8.35 18.88
N PHE A 72 -12.52 9.32 18.30
CA PHE A 72 -11.15 9.15 17.79
C PHE A 72 -10.19 8.62 18.88
N THR A 73 -10.23 9.24 20.08
CA THR A 73 -9.38 8.84 21.21
C THR A 73 -9.67 7.43 21.69
N TRP A 74 -10.94 7.00 21.68
CA TRP A 74 -11.29 5.62 22.03
C TRP A 74 -10.70 4.64 21.02
N TYR A 75 -10.79 4.95 19.72
CA TYR A 75 -10.26 4.08 18.67
C TYR A 75 -8.74 3.94 18.77
N ILE A 76 -8.02 5.03 18.99
CA ILE A 76 -6.56 4.98 19.21
C ILE A 76 -6.21 4.03 20.37
N LYS A 77 -6.92 4.15 21.49
CA LYS A 77 -6.60 3.38 22.70
C LYS A 77 -6.93 1.89 22.58
N ARG A 78 -7.90 1.51 21.74
CA ARG A 78 -8.44 0.13 21.72
C ARG A 78 -8.25 -0.63 20.42
N VAL A 79 -8.25 0.05 19.28
CA VAL A 79 -8.31 -0.60 17.96
C VAL A 79 -7.10 -0.27 17.11
N SER A 80 -6.57 0.95 17.19
CA SER A 80 -5.47 1.40 16.32
C SER A 80 -4.24 0.48 16.40
N LEU A 81 -3.91 -0.04 17.58
CA LEU A 81 -2.81 -1.01 17.73
C LEU A 81 -3.10 -2.34 16.99
N LEU A 82 -4.32 -2.87 17.10
CA LEU A 82 -4.71 -4.09 16.40
C LEU A 82 -4.74 -3.88 14.89
N ALA A 83 -5.26 -2.74 14.44
CA ALA A 83 -5.26 -2.35 13.03
C ALA A 83 -3.82 -2.20 12.49
N PHE A 84 -2.93 -1.60 13.27
CA PHE A 84 -1.50 -1.48 12.94
C PHE A 84 -0.82 -2.85 12.85
N LEU A 85 -1.08 -3.75 13.81
CA LEU A 85 -0.55 -5.11 13.78
C LEU A 85 -1.06 -5.89 12.55
N GLY A 86 -2.34 -5.75 12.19
CA GLY A 86 -2.88 -6.34 10.97
C GLY A 86 -2.24 -5.79 9.69
N TYR A 87 -2.06 -4.47 9.62
CA TYR A 87 -1.38 -3.79 8.51
C TYR A 87 0.08 -4.26 8.35
N THR A 88 0.83 -4.29 9.45
CA THR A 88 2.23 -4.73 9.43
C THR A 88 2.36 -6.23 9.15
N ALA A 89 1.46 -7.07 9.66
CA ALA A 89 1.44 -8.50 9.36
C ALA A 89 1.15 -8.77 7.88
N GLY A 90 0.22 -8.04 7.26
CA GLY A 90 -0.05 -8.17 5.83
C GLY A 90 1.12 -7.69 4.98
N ALA A 91 1.74 -6.56 5.32
CA ALA A 91 2.96 -6.09 4.66
C ALA A 91 4.11 -7.11 4.75
N ALA A 92 4.33 -7.68 5.94
CA ALA A 92 5.35 -8.70 6.16
C ALA A 92 5.06 -9.98 5.36
N THR A 93 3.79 -10.41 5.30
CA THR A 93 3.37 -11.57 4.49
C THR A 93 3.61 -11.32 3.02
N TYR A 94 3.27 -10.14 2.51
CA TYR A 94 3.52 -9.77 1.12
C TYR A 94 5.02 -9.76 0.78
N ILE A 95 5.85 -9.19 1.65
CA ILE A 95 7.31 -9.23 1.49
C ILE A 95 7.83 -10.68 1.54
N GLY A 96 7.31 -11.51 2.44
CA GLY A 96 7.66 -12.93 2.52
C GLY A 96 7.28 -13.70 1.26
N MET A 97 6.09 -13.44 0.70
CA MET A 97 5.68 -14.02 -0.59
C MET A 97 6.59 -13.57 -1.73
N LEU A 98 7.02 -12.29 -1.72
CA LEU A 98 7.94 -11.78 -2.73
C LEU A 98 9.34 -12.39 -2.62
N ALA A 99 9.83 -12.64 -1.41
CA ALA A 99 11.13 -13.26 -1.18
C ALA A 99 11.19 -14.74 -1.58
N LEU A 100 10.03 -15.40 -1.68
CA LEU A 100 9.90 -16.80 -2.09
C LEU A 100 9.65 -16.98 -3.60
N ARG A 101 9.50 -15.88 -4.35
CA ARG A 101 9.16 -15.85 -5.77
C ARG A 101 10.41 -15.75 -6.64
#